data_AF-A0A8X6USE7-F1
#
_entry.id   AF-A0A8X6USE7-F1
#
_cell.length_a   1.000
_cell.length_b   1.000
_cell.length_c   1.000
_cell.angle_alpha   90.00
_cell.angle_beta   90.00
_cell.angle_gamma   90.00
#
_symmetry.space_group_name_H-M   'P 1'
#
loop_
_entity.id
_entity.type
_entity.pdbx_description
1 polymer ?
#
loop_
_entity_poly.entity_id
_entity_poly.type
_entity_poly.pdbx_seq_one_letter_code
_entity_poly.pdbx_strand_id
1 'polypeptide(L)'
;MIHSVYSLEQLALTKTTIHIYNENDFNDLLQGSPGFLRFILAEKWEPILKKKLTNLKLSLILQKKVIHLIRPLSNEIDEWKLDHFSIIEYSPLEPPIEYVWKGNGKIDRLKTAANYIQSENYDLPKRFRMACVYWFQEEAKQLWKKMPASTRKNLSTCSVHDFNCRWKCAVNDWIALIESETVDWRKDSFSRPISWYCQDSVIIQGNLLQQLSPQDHLDVLKNVMKENIPIRTISFCLSQLNAREFEDAFKSQPLQVYKALLTWPFYLQFQEMVDRIFEYFTQEDFLSFLRYVIYGKRIPNKFISTWILSHEVQSSRSCISFSEDSTLCLNIS
;
A
#
# COMPACT_ATOMS: atom_id res chain seq x y z
N MET A 1 9.60 -0.37 19.47
CA MET A 1 8.97 -1.72 19.57
C MET A 1 7.65 -1.63 18.80
N ILE A 2 7.53 -2.22 17.60
CA ILE A 2 6.29 -2.11 16.80
C ILE A 2 5.25 -3.13 17.30
N HIS A 3 4.87 -3.03 18.57
CA HIS A 3 3.52 -3.42 18.93
C HIS A 3 2.69 -2.20 18.57
N SER A 4 1.90 -2.27 17.49
CA SER A 4 1.10 -1.12 17.06
C SER A 4 -0.06 -0.86 18.02
N VAL A 5 0.25 -0.44 19.25
CA VAL A 5 -0.72 0.17 20.14
C VAL A 5 -0.83 1.61 19.67
N TYR A 6 -1.58 1.81 18.58
CA TYR A 6 -2.03 3.14 18.23
C TYR A 6 -2.69 3.75 19.46
N SER A 7 -2.34 4.98 19.78
CA SER A 7 -2.97 5.64 20.92
C SER A 7 -4.48 5.72 20.68
N LEU A 8 -5.28 5.75 21.75
CA LEU A 8 -6.72 5.93 21.64
C LEU A 8 -7.06 7.19 20.83
N GLU A 9 -6.25 8.24 20.99
CA GLU A 9 -6.36 9.46 20.20
C GLU A 9 -6.15 9.20 18.69
N GLN A 10 -5.11 8.45 18.30
CA GLN A 10 -4.87 8.11 16.90
C GLN A 10 -5.99 7.27 16.31
N LEU A 11 -6.48 6.26 17.05
CA LEU A 11 -7.59 5.41 16.61
C LEU A 11 -8.88 6.22 16.45
N ALA A 12 -9.19 7.10 17.40
CA ALA A 12 -10.37 7.96 17.35
C ALA A 12 -10.28 8.97 16.19
N LEU A 13 -9.11 9.58 16.00
CA LEU A 13 -8.84 10.50 14.91
C LEU A 13 -8.97 9.83 13.54
N THR A 14 -8.39 8.65 13.37
CA THR A 14 -8.47 7.88 12.12
C THR A 14 -9.91 7.46 11.83
N LYS A 15 -10.64 6.93 12.81
CA LYS A 15 -12.07 6.59 12.64
C LYS A 15 -12.91 7.80 12.25
N THR A 16 -12.69 8.94 12.91
CA THR A 16 -13.39 10.20 12.58
C THR A 16 -13.08 10.64 11.15
N THR A 17 -11.81 10.58 10.75
CA THR A 17 -11.39 10.92 9.39
C THR A 17 -12.01 9.99 8.35
N ILE A 18 -12.06 8.68 8.59
CA ILE A 18 -12.70 7.71 7.70
C ILE A 18 -14.20 8.03 7.54
N HIS A 19 -14.88 8.34 8.64
CA HIS A 19 -16.29 8.69 8.60
C HIS A 19 -16.54 9.93 7.72
N ILE A 20 -15.75 11.00 7.94
CA ILE A 20 -15.81 12.23 7.14
C ILE A 20 -15.48 11.96 5.66
N TYR A 21 -14.52 11.09 5.38
CA TYR A 21 -14.12 10.72 4.02
C TYR A 21 -15.23 9.97 3.27
N ASN A 22 -15.92 9.06 3.96
CA ASN A 22 -16.96 8.21 3.36
C ASN A 22 -18.30 8.93 3.16
N GLU A 23 -18.50 10.13 3.70
CA GLU A 23 -19.69 10.93 3.38
C GLU A 23 -19.67 11.33 1.89
N ASN A 24 -20.74 10.97 1.16
CA ASN A 24 -20.86 11.00 -0.30
C ASN A 24 -20.27 12.26 -0.97
N ASP A 25 -20.53 13.45 -0.42
CA ASP A 25 -20.02 14.72 -0.96
C ASP A 25 -18.50 14.74 -1.17
N PHE A 26 -17.75 14.05 -0.32
CA PHE A 26 -16.30 14.05 -0.37
C PHE A 26 -15.75 13.06 -1.40
N ASN A 27 -16.39 11.90 -1.54
CA ASN A 27 -16.00 10.91 -2.53
C ASN A 27 -16.22 11.47 -3.94
N ASP A 28 -17.36 12.09 -4.19
CA ASP A 28 -17.73 12.70 -5.48
C ASP A 28 -16.74 13.79 -5.93
N LEU A 29 -16.27 14.61 -4.98
CA LEU A 29 -15.23 15.62 -5.22
C LEU A 29 -13.90 15.01 -5.69
N LEU A 30 -13.61 13.77 -5.29
CA LEU A 30 -12.38 13.08 -5.65
C LEU A 30 -12.54 12.23 -6.91
N GLN A 31 -13.74 11.70 -7.21
CA GLN A 31 -13.95 10.73 -8.30
C GLN A 31 -13.63 11.27 -9.71
N GLY A 32 -13.63 12.59 -9.92
CA GLY A 32 -13.41 13.20 -11.23
C GLY A 32 -11.95 13.31 -11.70
N SER A 33 -10.96 12.71 -11.04
CA SER A 33 -9.54 12.89 -11.41
C SER A 33 -8.73 11.59 -11.40
N PRO A 34 -8.00 11.28 -12.48
CA PRO A 34 -7.06 10.16 -12.53
C PRO A 34 -6.09 10.18 -11.34
N GLY A 35 -5.77 9.01 -10.79
CA GLY A 35 -5.02 8.87 -9.53
C GLY A 35 -3.69 9.63 -9.47
N PHE A 36 -3.01 9.84 -10.61
CA PHE A 36 -1.79 10.65 -10.65
C PHE A 36 -2.06 12.17 -10.50
N LEU A 37 -3.21 12.68 -10.96
CA LEU A 37 -3.56 14.09 -10.88
C LEU A 37 -4.08 14.52 -9.50
N ARG A 38 -4.53 13.58 -8.64
CA ARG A 38 -5.00 13.90 -7.29
C ARG A 38 -3.94 14.52 -6.39
N PHE A 39 -2.66 14.21 -6.60
CA PHE A 39 -1.55 14.87 -5.89
C PHE A 39 -1.43 16.36 -6.22
N ILE A 40 -1.78 16.74 -7.45
CA ILE A 40 -1.80 18.15 -7.90
C ILE A 40 -3.05 18.86 -7.35
N LEU A 41 -4.10 18.11 -7.01
CA LEU A 41 -5.38 18.64 -6.56
C LEU A 41 -5.47 18.83 -5.05
N ALA A 42 -4.38 18.63 -4.29
CA ALA A 42 -4.31 18.96 -2.86
C ALA A 42 -4.83 20.38 -2.56
N GLU A 43 -4.46 21.33 -3.43
CA GLU A 43 -4.89 22.72 -3.33
C GLU A 43 -6.39 22.92 -3.55
N LYS A 44 -7.06 22.00 -4.28
CA LYS A 44 -8.49 22.12 -4.60
C LYS A 44 -9.40 21.54 -3.52
N TRP A 45 -9.03 20.43 -2.88
CA TRP A 45 -9.91 19.80 -1.88
C TRP A 45 -9.73 20.36 -0.47
N GLU A 46 -8.55 20.88 -0.11
CA GLU A 46 -8.29 21.36 1.25
C GLU A 46 -9.23 22.51 1.68
N PRO A 47 -9.52 23.55 0.86
CA PRO A 47 -10.46 24.60 1.23
C PRO A 47 -11.88 24.09 1.45
N ILE A 48 -12.33 23.14 0.61
CA ILE A 48 -13.66 22.54 0.68
C ILE A 48 -13.78 21.71 1.97
N LEU A 49 -12.76 20.90 2.26
CA LEU A 49 -12.70 20.13 3.48
C LEU A 49 -12.66 21.05 4.71
N LYS A 50 -11.84 22.10 4.73
CA LYS A 50 -11.80 23.09 5.83
C LYS A 50 -13.18 23.69 6.11
N LYS A 51 -13.91 24.07 5.06
CA LYS A 51 -15.28 24.59 5.18
C LYS A 51 -16.21 23.54 5.81
N LYS A 52 -16.16 22.30 5.34
CA LYS A 52 -16.96 21.18 5.88
C LYS A 52 -16.63 20.90 7.36
N LEU A 53 -15.35 20.83 7.72
CA LEU A 53 -14.91 20.61 9.09
C LEU A 53 -15.29 21.77 10.03
N THR A 54 -15.31 23.00 9.52
CA THR A 54 -15.81 24.18 10.25
C THR A 54 -17.31 24.06 10.52
N ASN A 55 -18.09 23.59 9.54
CA ASN A 55 -19.52 23.34 9.71
C ASN A 55 -19.82 22.24 10.73
N LEU A 56 -18.93 21.23 10.83
CA LEU A 56 -18.97 20.19 11.87
C LEU A 56 -18.54 20.69 13.26
N LYS A 57 -18.23 21.99 13.41
CA LYS A 57 -17.81 22.62 14.67
C LYS A 57 -16.60 21.96 15.34
N LEU A 58 -15.71 21.36 14.54
CA LEU A 58 -14.48 20.76 15.07
C LEU A 58 -13.49 21.86 15.49
N SER A 59 -12.72 21.62 16.55
CA SER A 59 -11.65 22.54 16.97
C SER A 59 -10.57 22.66 15.89
N LEU A 60 -9.94 23.83 15.78
CA LEU A 60 -8.90 24.08 14.75
C LEU A 60 -7.76 23.06 14.78
N ILE A 61 -7.41 22.55 15.97
CA ILE A 61 -6.40 21.52 16.15
C ILE A 61 -6.87 20.21 15.51
N LEU A 62 -8.12 19.80 15.76
CA LEU A 62 -8.68 18.59 15.20
C LEU A 62 -8.87 18.70 13.68
N GLN A 63 -9.29 19.87 13.19
CA GLN A 63 -9.40 20.11 11.75
C GLN A 63 -8.06 19.89 11.04
N LYS A 64 -6.97 20.47 11.58
CA LYS A 64 -5.62 20.28 11.05
C LYS A 64 -5.22 18.80 11.03
N LYS A 65 -5.51 18.07 12.11
CA LYS A 65 -5.21 16.63 12.22
C LYS A 65 -6.00 15.81 11.19
N VAL A 66 -7.30 16.08 11.01
CA VAL A 66 -8.16 15.40 10.03
C VAL A 66 -7.66 15.67 8.60
N ILE A 67 -7.39 16.93 8.24
CA ILE A 67 -6.85 17.30 6.92
C ILE A 67 -5.57 16.53 6.60
N HIS A 68 -4.69 16.39 7.59
CA HIS A 68 -3.44 15.65 7.41
C HIS A 68 -3.64 14.15 7.16
N LEU A 69 -4.72 13.56 7.70
CA LEU A 69 -5.05 12.14 7.51
C LEU A 69 -5.88 11.84 6.26
N ILE A 70 -6.59 12.82 5.70
CA ILE A 70 -7.38 12.62 4.47
C ILE A 70 -6.48 12.23 3.30
N ARG A 71 -5.30 12.84 3.17
CA ARG A 71 -4.35 12.51 2.11
C ARG A 71 -3.90 11.04 2.13
N PRO A 72 -3.37 10.49 3.24
CA PRO A 72 -3.00 9.08 3.28
C PRO A 72 -4.18 8.13 3.09
N LEU A 73 -5.39 8.47 3.55
CA LEU A 73 -6.59 7.66 3.27
C LEU A 73 -6.95 7.65 1.78
N SER A 74 -6.91 8.80 1.12
CA SER A 74 -7.13 8.89 -0.32
C SER A 74 -6.09 8.08 -1.08
N ASN A 75 -4.82 8.18 -0.67
CA ASN A 75 -3.76 7.37 -1.25
C ASN A 75 -4.08 5.89 -1.08
N GLU A 76 -4.44 5.40 0.12
CA GLU A 76 -4.77 3.98 0.34
C GLU A 76 -5.88 3.48 -0.61
N ILE A 77 -6.90 4.30 -0.90
CA ILE A 77 -7.92 3.99 -1.91
C ILE A 77 -7.34 3.98 -3.31
N ASP A 78 -6.57 4.99 -3.70
CA ASP A 78 -5.95 5.05 -5.03
C ASP A 78 -5.00 3.86 -5.24
N GLU A 79 -4.29 3.45 -4.19
CA GLU A 79 -3.45 2.26 -4.18
C GLU A 79 -4.28 1.00 -4.36
N TRP A 80 -5.37 0.84 -3.61
CA TRP A 80 -6.32 -0.25 -3.85
C TRP A 80 -6.78 -0.23 -5.31
N LYS A 81 -7.12 0.94 -5.84
CA LYS A 81 -7.66 1.04 -7.19
C LYS A 81 -6.65 0.65 -8.25
N LEU A 82 -5.42 1.12 -8.09
CA LEU A 82 -4.28 0.79 -8.94
C LEU A 82 -3.88 -0.68 -8.86
N ASP A 83 -4.09 -1.33 -7.71
CA ASP A 83 -3.79 -2.76 -7.60
C ASP A 83 -4.88 -3.60 -8.32
N HIS A 84 -6.11 -3.09 -8.46
CA HIS A 84 -7.23 -3.85 -9.02
C HIS A 84 -7.82 -3.28 -10.32
N PHE A 85 -7.15 -2.35 -10.99
CA PHE A 85 -7.67 -1.68 -12.20
C PHE A 85 -8.02 -2.62 -13.36
N SER A 86 -7.43 -3.82 -13.42
CA SER A 86 -7.77 -4.83 -14.44
C SER A 86 -9.00 -5.67 -14.07
N ILE A 87 -9.52 -5.50 -12.86
CA ILE A 87 -10.69 -6.22 -12.33
C ILE A 87 -11.85 -5.24 -12.18
N ILE A 88 -11.59 -4.04 -11.65
CA ILE A 88 -12.58 -3.01 -11.35
C ILE A 88 -12.52 -1.96 -12.46
N GLU A 89 -13.64 -1.75 -13.15
CA GLU A 89 -13.76 -0.64 -14.10
C GLU A 89 -14.25 0.59 -13.34
N TYR A 90 -13.49 1.68 -13.34
CA TYR A 90 -13.93 2.93 -12.71
C TYR A 90 -14.92 3.68 -13.61
N SER A 91 -16.06 3.04 -13.84
CA SER A 91 -17.21 3.61 -14.51
C SER A 91 -18.20 4.15 -13.47
N PRO A 92 -18.85 5.30 -13.69
CA PRO A 92 -19.96 5.76 -12.86
C PRO A 92 -21.13 4.77 -12.78
N LEU A 93 -21.16 3.78 -13.69
CA LEU A 93 -22.15 2.72 -13.74
C LEU A 93 -21.80 1.53 -12.84
N GLU A 94 -20.56 1.42 -12.36
CA GLU A 94 -20.21 0.36 -11.41
C GLU A 94 -20.72 0.69 -10.00
N PRO A 95 -21.19 -0.33 -9.26
CA PRO A 95 -21.53 -0.17 -7.85
C PRO A 95 -20.30 0.30 -7.05
N PRO A 96 -20.45 1.26 -6.12
CA PRO A 96 -19.35 1.72 -5.30
C PRO A 96 -18.78 0.57 -4.47
N ILE A 97 -17.45 0.55 -4.33
CA ILE A 97 -16.77 -0.44 -3.48
C ILE A 97 -16.99 -0.09 -2.01
N GLU A 98 -17.49 -1.05 -1.25
CA GLU A 98 -17.62 -0.96 0.19
C GLU A 98 -16.29 -1.28 0.87
N TYR A 99 -15.44 -0.27 1.05
CA TYR A 99 -14.15 -0.42 1.72
C TYR A 99 -14.33 -0.77 3.20
N VAL A 100 -13.75 -1.89 3.62
CA VAL A 100 -13.64 -2.26 5.03
C VAL A 100 -12.35 -1.65 5.56
N TRP A 101 -12.43 -0.82 6.60
CA TRP A 101 -11.26 -0.15 7.16
C TRP A 101 -10.75 -0.83 8.44
N LYS A 102 -9.43 -0.92 8.58
CA LYS A 102 -8.76 -1.26 9.84
C LYS A 102 -8.72 -0.03 10.75
N GLY A 103 -8.56 -0.25 12.06
CA GLY A 103 -8.47 0.84 13.05
C GLY A 103 -7.33 1.84 12.79
N ASN A 104 -6.29 1.42 12.07
CA ASN A 104 -5.16 2.26 11.67
C ASN A 104 -5.36 2.99 10.33
N GLY A 105 -6.54 2.90 9.72
CA GLY A 105 -6.85 3.63 8.49
C GLY A 105 -6.26 3.01 7.24
N LYS A 106 -5.82 1.75 7.29
CA LYS A 106 -5.61 0.95 6.08
C LYS A 106 -6.89 0.24 5.67
N ILE A 107 -7.02 -0.05 4.38
CA ILE A 107 -8.09 -0.93 3.92
C ILE A 107 -7.78 -2.35 4.43
N ASP A 108 -8.76 -2.97 5.06
CA ASP A 108 -8.75 -4.41 5.31
C ASP A 108 -8.99 -5.11 3.98
N ARG A 109 -7.88 -5.33 3.28
CA ARG A 109 -7.88 -5.81 1.91
C ARG A 109 -8.60 -7.15 1.74
N LEU A 110 -8.37 -8.07 2.67
CA LEU A 110 -9.02 -9.39 2.66
C LEU A 110 -10.53 -9.28 2.85
N LYS A 111 -10.98 -8.51 3.86
CA LYS A 111 -12.41 -8.33 4.10
C LYS A 111 -13.10 -7.56 2.98
N THR A 112 -12.44 -6.54 2.45
CA THR A 112 -12.96 -5.76 1.30
C THR A 112 -13.10 -6.65 0.07
N ALA A 113 -12.10 -7.48 -0.23
CA ALA A 113 -12.17 -8.45 -1.32
C ALA A 113 -13.26 -9.51 -1.08
N ALA A 114 -13.39 -10.02 0.16
CA ALA A 114 -14.45 -10.96 0.51
C ALA A 114 -15.84 -10.36 0.29
N ASN A 115 -16.08 -9.12 0.74
CA ASN A 115 -17.33 -8.40 0.49
C ASN A 115 -17.60 -8.23 -1.01
N TYR A 116 -16.57 -7.85 -1.78
CA TYR A 116 -16.65 -7.73 -3.23
C TYR A 116 -17.04 -9.06 -3.90
N ILE A 117 -16.41 -10.17 -3.48
CA ILE A 117 -16.66 -11.52 -4.00
C ILE A 117 -18.07 -12.00 -3.66
N GLN A 118 -18.61 -11.63 -2.49
CA GLN A 118 -19.93 -12.06 -2.05
C GLN A 118 -21.07 -11.23 -2.67
N SER A 119 -20.82 -9.97 -2.99
CA SER A 119 -21.82 -9.07 -3.58
C SER A 119 -22.30 -9.52 -4.96
N GLU A 120 -23.62 -9.62 -5.13
CA GLU A 120 -24.26 -9.93 -6.42
C GLU A 120 -24.33 -8.73 -7.37
N ASN A 121 -23.96 -7.54 -6.90
CA ASN A 121 -23.91 -6.33 -7.72
C ASN A 121 -22.74 -6.36 -8.73
N TYR A 122 -21.76 -7.24 -8.54
CA TYR A 122 -20.62 -7.40 -9.43
C TYR A 122 -20.77 -8.64 -10.31
N ASP A 123 -20.24 -8.55 -11.54
CA ASP A 123 -20.30 -9.65 -12.48
C ASP A 123 -19.48 -10.89 -12.02
N LEU A 124 -19.90 -12.07 -12.48
CA LEU A 124 -19.23 -13.33 -12.13
C LEU A 124 -17.73 -13.33 -12.51
N PRO A 125 -17.31 -12.85 -13.69
CA PRO A 125 -15.89 -12.79 -14.06
C PRO A 125 -15.02 -11.96 -13.12
N LYS A 126 -15.47 -10.76 -12.71
CA LYS A 126 -14.73 -9.85 -11.83
C LYS A 126 -14.65 -10.44 -10.42
N ARG A 127 -15.75 -11.01 -9.91
CA ARG A 127 -15.78 -11.74 -8.63
C ARG A 127 -14.81 -12.91 -8.65
N PHE A 128 -14.77 -13.68 -9.73
CA PHE A 128 -13.83 -14.80 -9.90
C PHE A 128 -12.38 -14.32 -9.90
N ARG A 129 -12.04 -13.29 -10.69
CA ARG A 129 -10.69 -12.72 -10.71
C ARG A 129 -10.27 -12.21 -9.33
N MET A 130 -11.16 -11.53 -8.62
CA MET A 130 -10.91 -11.07 -7.25
C MET A 130 -10.63 -12.25 -6.32
N ALA A 131 -11.43 -13.32 -6.40
CA ALA A 131 -11.22 -14.54 -5.61
C ALA A 131 -9.86 -15.18 -5.91
N CYS A 132 -9.43 -15.24 -7.18
CA CYS A 132 -8.11 -15.74 -7.56
C CYS A 132 -6.97 -14.87 -7.01
N VAL A 133 -7.07 -13.54 -7.12
CA VAL A 133 -6.05 -12.60 -6.62
C VAL A 133 -5.83 -12.71 -5.12
N TYR A 134 -6.91 -12.90 -4.36
CA TYR A 134 -6.87 -13.02 -2.90
C TYR A 134 -6.80 -14.45 -2.38
N TRP A 135 -6.72 -15.44 -3.27
CA TRP A 135 -6.63 -16.85 -2.91
C TRP A 135 -7.85 -17.40 -2.13
N PHE A 136 -9.06 -16.91 -2.44
CA PHE A 136 -10.32 -17.43 -1.91
C PHE A 136 -10.72 -18.70 -2.66
N GLN A 137 -10.11 -19.82 -2.28
CA GLN A 137 -10.17 -21.09 -3.03
C GLN A 137 -11.59 -21.60 -3.26
N GLU A 138 -12.39 -21.66 -2.20
CA GLU A 138 -13.71 -22.27 -2.27
C GLU A 138 -14.69 -21.37 -3.03
N GLU A 139 -14.59 -20.06 -2.83
CA GLU A 139 -15.34 -19.06 -3.58
C GLU A 139 -14.96 -19.08 -5.07
N ALA A 140 -13.67 -19.16 -5.39
CA ALA A 140 -13.19 -19.25 -6.77
C ALA A 140 -13.76 -20.49 -7.48
N LYS A 141 -13.72 -21.67 -6.84
CA LYS A 141 -14.33 -22.91 -7.37
C LYS A 141 -15.84 -22.76 -7.57
N GLN A 142 -16.55 -22.19 -6.60
CA GLN A 142 -18.00 -21.98 -6.69
C GLN A 142 -18.36 -21.01 -7.82
N LEU A 143 -17.65 -19.89 -7.93
CA LEU A 143 -17.84 -18.90 -9.00
C LEU A 143 -17.52 -19.50 -10.38
N TRP A 144 -16.45 -20.28 -10.48
CA TRP A 144 -16.10 -20.99 -11.71
C TRP A 144 -17.25 -21.90 -12.17
N LYS A 145 -17.77 -22.74 -11.26
CA LYS A 145 -18.90 -23.65 -11.55
C LYS A 145 -20.15 -22.90 -12.01
N LYS A 146 -20.46 -21.75 -11.42
CA LYS A 146 -21.61 -20.90 -11.80
C LYS A 146 -21.44 -20.20 -13.16
N MET A 147 -20.21 -20.05 -13.64
CA MET A 147 -19.91 -19.27 -14.83
C MET A 147 -20.19 -20.05 -16.14
N PRO A 148 -20.80 -19.43 -17.17
CA PRO A 148 -21.01 -20.07 -18.48
C PRO A 148 -19.69 -20.41 -19.19
N ALA A 149 -19.70 -21.47 -20.01
CA ALA A 149 -18.50 -21.94 -20.73
C ALA A 149 -17.91 -20.87 -21.68
N SER A 150 -18.75 -20.07 -22.34
CA SER A 150 -18.31 -18.96 -23.20
C SER A 150 -17.51 -17.91 -22.41
N THR A 151 -17.98 -17.57 -21.21
CA THR A 151 -17.32 -16.63 -20.32
C THR A 151 -15.99 -17.18 -19.78
N ARG A 152 -15.94 -18.47 -19.41
CA ARG A 152 -14.70 -19.15 -19.00
C ARG A 152 -13.63 -19.11 -20.11
N LYS A 153 -14.04 -19.37 -21.35
CA LYS A 153 -13.15 -19.28 -22.52
C LYS A 153 -12.53 -17.89 -22.63
N ASN A 154 -13.33 -16.83 -22.47
CA ASN A 154 -12.84 -15.45 -22.55
C ASN A 154 -11.85 -15.09 -21.44
N LEU A 155 -11.96 -15.70 -20.24
CA LEU A 155 -11.00 -15.50 -19.16
C LEU A 155 -9.61 -16.09 -19.50
N SER A 156 -9.58 -17.19 -20.23
CA SER A 156 -8.35 -17.88 -20.62
C SER A 156 -7.57 -17.19 -21.76
N THR A 157 -8.24 -16.32 -22.54
CA THR A 157 -7.72 -15.82 -23.84
C THR A 157 -7.09 -14.42 -23.82
N CYS A 158 -6.76 -13.81 -22.68
CA CYS A 158 -6.09 -12.50 -22.69
C CYS A 158 -4.75 -12.58 -23.47
N SER A 159 -4.42 -11.55 -24.26
CA SER A 159 -3.17 -11.52 -25.04
C SER A 159 -1.94 -11.38 -24.11
N VAL A 160 -0.76 -11.77 -24.58
CA VAL A 160 0.50 -11.68 -23.82
C VAL A 160 1.05 -10.25 -23.81
N HIS A 161 0.48 -9.34 -24.60
CA HIS A 161 0.97 -7.97 -24.76
C HIS A 161 0.33 -6.97 -23.80
N ASP A 162 -0.55 -7.43 -22.92
CA ASP A 162 -1.14 -6.58 -21.89
C ASP A 162 -0.17 -6.50 -20.69
N PHE A 163 0.80 -5.58 -20.78
CA PHE A 163 1.84 -5.34 -19.76
C PHE A 163 1.29 -5.09 -18.34
N ASN A 164 -0.02 -4.90 -18.24
CA ASN A 164 -0.78 -4.62 -17.04
C ASN A 164 -1.42 -5.86 -16.39
N CYS A 165 -1.29 -7.04 -16.98
CA CYS A 165 -1.95 -8.27 -16.52
C CYS A 165 -1.18 -9.04 -15.43
N ARG A 166 -0.69 -8.35 -14.39
CA ARG A 166 0.05 -8.98 -13.26
C ARG A 166 -0.72 -10.15 -12.62
N TRP A 167 -2.05 -10.04 -12.63
CA TRP A 167 -2.98 -10.99 -12.04
C TRP A 167 -3.28 -12.20 -12.95
N LYS A 168 -2.92 -12.13 -14.23
CA LYS A 168 -3.25 -13.17 -15.21
C LYS A 168 -2.56 -14.48 -14.89
N CYS A 169 -1.31 -14.44 -14.45
CA CYS A 169 -0.60 -15.64 -14.02
C CYS A 169 -1.36 -16.31 -12.87
N ALA A 170 -1.72 -15.55 -11.83
CA ALA A 170 -2.51 -16.07 -10.72
C ALA A 170 -3.86 -16.65 -11.19
N VAL A 171 -4.60 -15.96 -12.07
CA VAL A 171 -5.88 -16.46 -12.59
C VAL A 171 -5.70 -17.72 -13.44
N ASN A 172 -4.68 -17.78 -14.30
CA ASN A 172 -4.41 -18.95 -15.13
C ASN A 172 -3.97 -20.16 -14.29
N ASP A 173 -3.13 -19.93 -13.28
CA ASP A 173 -2.72 -20.95 -12.32
C ASP A 173 -3.96 -21.49 -11.58
N TRP A 174 -4.89 -20.61 -11.20
CA TRP A 174 -6.18 -20.98 -10.62
C TRP A 174 -7.06 -21.80 -11.58
N ILE A 175 -7.16 -21.41 -12.85
CA ILE A 175 -7.93 -22.15 -13.86
C ILE A 175 -7.35 -23.56 -14.01
N ALA A 176 -6.03 -23.67 -14.20
CA ALA A 176 -5.34 -24.95 -14.30
C ALA A 176 -5.53 -25.80 -13.03
N LEU A 177 -5.50 -25.19 -11.85
CA LEU A 177 -5.73 -25.87 -10.57
C LEU A 177 -7.17 -26.40 -10.46
N ILE A 178 -8.16 -25.58 -10.81
CA ILE A 178 -9.57 -25.96 -10.75
C ILE A 178 -9.88 -27.05 -11.78
N GLU A 179 -9.25 -27.01 -12.95
CA GLU A 179 -9.47 -27.99 -14.03
C GLU A 179 -8.68 -29.30 -13.83
N SER A 180 -7.56 -29.29 -13.13
CA SER A 180 -6.71 -30.48 -12.96
C SER A 180 -7.14 -31.43 -11.85
N GLU A 181 -8.04 -31.02 -10.94
CA GLU A 181 -8.56 -31.75 -9.76
C GLU A 181 -7.51 -32.41 -8.81
N THR A 182 -6.21 -32.40 -9.15
CA THR A 182 -5.20 -33.32 -8.59
C THR A 182 -3.91 -32.66 -8.11
N VAL A 183 -3.69 -31.36 -8.36
CA VAL A 183 -2.43 -30.69 -8.01
C VAL A 183 -2.44 -30.18 -6.56
N ASP A 184 -1.58 -30.77 -5.72
CA ASP A 184 -1.24 -30.26 -4.38
C ASP A 184 -0.32 -29.04 -4.51
N TRP A 185 -0.93 -27.87 -4.72
CA TRP A 185 -0.24 -26.60 -4.95
C TRP A 185 0.75 -26.21 -3.84
N ARG A 186 0.54 -26.68 -2.60
CA ARG A 186 1.46 -26.40 -1.49
C ARG A 186 2.86 -26.97 -1.73
N LYS A 187 3.03 -27.96 -2.60
CA LYS A 187 4.35 -28.52 -2.93
C LYS A 187 4.99 -27.89 -4.17
N ASP A 188 4.17 -27.42 -5.11
CA ASP A 188 4.63 -26.86 -6.39
C ASP A 188 4.81 -25.34 -6.38
N SER A 189 4.03 -24.60 -5.57
CA SER A 189 4.10 -23.14 -5.52
C SER A 189 5.32 -22.59 -4.75
N PHE A 190 5.93 -23.39 -3.89
CA PHE A 190 7.18 -23.02 -3.21
C PHE A 190 8.43 -23.47 -3.98
N SER A 191 8.31 -24.46 -4.88
CA SER A 191 9.42 -24.97 -5.69
C SER A 191 9.58 -24.20 -6.99
N ARG A 192 8.48 -23.69 -7.56
CA ARG A 192 8.56 -22.65 -8.59
C ARG A 192 8.83 -21.33 -7.86
N PRO A 193 9.86 -20.55 -8.25
CA PRO A 193 9.96 -19.19 -7.76
C PRO A 193 8.63 -18.56 -8.10
N ILE A 194 7.84 -18.24 -7.07
CA ILE A 194 6.62 -17.43 -7.16
C ILE A 194 6.95 -16.41 -8.23
N SER A 195 6.34 -16.54 -9.41
CA SER A 195 6.87 -15.84 -10.58
C SER A 195 7.00 -14.39 -10.16
N TRP A 196 8.12 -13.76 -10.50
CA TRP A 196 8.45 -12.36 -10.22
C TRP A 196 7.26 -11.39 -10.34
N TYR A 197 6.23 -11.74 -11.11
CA TYR A 197 4.93 -11.08 -11.19
C TYR A 197 4.04 -11.16 -9.93
N CYS A 198 4.05 -12.25 -9.18
CA CYS A 198 3.39 -12.41 -7.89
C CYS A 198 4.17 -11.76 -6.73
N GLN A 199 5.46 -11.42 -6.93
CA GLN A 199 6.24 -10.67 -5.94
C GLN A 199 5.68 -9.25 -5.71
N ASP A 200 4.95 -8.71 -6.68
CA ASP A 200 4.33 -7.39 -6.55
C ASP A 200 3.00 -7.41 -5.79
N SER A 201 2.41 -8.58 -5.58
CA SER A 201 1.18 -8.71 -4.83
C SER A 201 1.46 -8.91 -3.35
N VAL A 202 1.54 -7.80 -2.62
CA VAL A 202 1.53 -7.75 -1.15
C VAL A 202 0.43 -8.65 -0.56
N ILE A 203 -0.68 -8.79 -1.29
CA ILE A 203 -1.84 -9.59 -0.91
C ILE A 203 -1.52 -11.09 -0.95
N ILE A 204 -0.97 -11.58 -2.07
CA ILE A 204 -0.62 -13.01 -2.23
C ILE A 204 0.45 -13.38 -1.23
N GLN A 205 1.47 -12.53 -1.08
CA GLN A 205 2.52 -12.75 -0.10
C GLN A 205 1.98 -12.75 1.33
N GLY A 206 1.07 -11.84 1.67
CA GLY A 206 0.54 -11.79 3.02
C GLY A 206 -0.24 -13.04 3.43
N ASN A 207 -1.06 -13.59 2.53
CA ASN A 207 -1.76 -14.84 2.78
C ASN A 207 -0.82 -16.05 2.81
N LEU A 208 0.21 -16.06 1.96
CA LEU A 208 1.19 -17.13 1.92
C LEU A 208 2.06 -17.14 3.19
N LEU A 209 2.54 -15.97 3.60
CA LEU A 209 3.37 -15.79 4.80
C LEU A 209 2.63 -16.25 6.06
N GLN A 210 1.32 -16.04 6.14
CA GLN A 210 0.49 -16.53 7.26
C GLN A 210 0.39 -18.05 7.34
N GLN A 211 0.68 -18.78 6.25
CA GLN A 211 0.62 -20.23 6.20
C GLN A 211 1.98 -20.90 6.42
N LEU A 212 3.06 -20.10 6.51
CA LEU A 212 4.41 -20.61 6.72
C LEU A 212 4.67 -21.00 8.17
N SER A 213 5.60 -21.94 8.36
CA SER A 213 6.17 -22.16 9.68
C SER A 213 6.94 -20.90 10.13
N PRO A 214 7.11 -20.66 11.44
CA PRO A 214 7.86 -19.50 11.93
C PRO A 214 9.29 -19.40 11.35
N GLN A 215 9.94 -20.54 11.08
CA GLN A 215 11.30 -20.57 10.52
C GLN A 215 11.29 -20.18 9.04
N ASP A 216 10.42 -20.80 8.24
CA ASP A 216 10.28 -20.46 6.81
C ASP A 216 9.85 -19.01 6.62
N HIS A 217 8.98 -18.52 7.51
CA HIS A 217 8.56 -17.14 7.54
C HIS A 217 9.77 -16.20 7.64
N LEU A 218 10.69 -16.44 8.58
CA LEU A 218 11.88 -15.59 8.73
C LEU A 218 12.83 -15.65 7.54
N ASP A 219 13.00 -16.82 6.94
CA ASP A 219 13.89 -16.98 5.79
C ASP A 219 13.32 -16.32 4.54
N VAL A 220 12.00 -16.43 4.31
CA VAL A 220 11.30 -15.68 3.27
C VAL A 220 11.43 -14.18 3.53
N LEU A 221 11.18 -13.71 4.75
CA LEU A 221 11.30 -12.28 5.07
C LEU A 221 12.72 -11.75 4.84
N LYS A 222 13.76 -12.49 5.24
CA LYS A 222 15.16 -12.11 4.99
C LYS A 222 15.50 -12.05 3.50
N ASN A 223 14.96 -12.97 2.70
CA ASN A 223 15.18 -12.99 1.26
C ASN A 223 14.44 -11.84 0.57
N VAL A 224 13.19 -11.60 0.97
CA VAL A 224 12.37 -10.48 0.48
C VAL A 224 13.07 -9.13 0.74
N MET A 225 13.70 -8.97 1.89
CA MET A 225 14.40 -7.74 2.24
C MET A 225 15.68 -7.50 1.43
N LYS A 226 16.28 -8.54 0.82
CA LYS A 226 17.51 -8.43 0.01
C LYS A 226 17.24 -8.08 -1.45
N GLU A 227 16.03 -8.35 -1.94
CA GLU A 227 15.64 -8.07 -3.31
C GLU A 227 15.08 -6.65 -3.44
N ASN A 228 15.05 -6.10 -4.67
CA ASN A 228 14.48 -4.79 -4.95
C ASN A 228 12.94 -4.86 -4.98
N ILE A 229 12.36 -5.23 -3.85
CA ILE A 229 10.94 -5.53 -3.71
C ILE A 229 10.14 -4.24 -3.51
N PRO A 230 8.88 -4.18 -4.00
CA PRO A 230 8.01 -3.06 -3.73
C PRO A 230 7.93 -2.73 -2.24
N ILE A 231 7.99 -1.44 -1.93
CA ILE A 231 8.08 -0.96 -0.56
C ILE A 231 6.88 -1.36 0.32
N ARG A 232 5.74 -1.61 -0.30
CA ARG A 232 4.53 -2.07 0.38
C ARG A 232 4.67 -3.49 0.90
N THR A 233 5.36 -4.35 0.16
CA THR A 233 5.66 -5.71 0.58
C THR A 233 6.56 -5.68 1.79
N ILE A 234 7.63 -4.88 1.75
CA ILE A 234 8.49 -4.64 2.92
C ILE A 234 7.66 -4.13 4.11
N SER A 235 6.79 -3.15 3.89
CA SER A 235 5.92 -2.60 4.94
C SER A 235 4.99 -3.66 5.57
N PHE A 236 4.45 -4.56 4.75
CA PHE A 236 3.67 -5.69 5.23
C PHE A 236 4.54 -6.64 6.06
N CYS A 237 5.69 -7.05 5.53
CA CYS A 237 6.64 -7.93 6.19
C CYS A 237 7.06 -7.40 7.57
N LEU A 238 7.43 -6.12 7.65
CA LEU A 238 7.80 -5.47 8.90
C LEU A 238 6.67 -5.48 9.94
N SER A 239 5.42 -5.43 9.50
CA SER A 239 4.26 -5.51 10.40
C SER A 239 4.07 -6.90 11.03
N GLN A 240 4.70 -7.93 10.46
CA GLN A 240 4.65 -9.30 10.96
C GLN A 240 5.84 -9.64 11.87
N LEU A 241 6.86 -8.78 11.93
CA LEU A 241 8.06 -9.02 12.73
C LEU A 241 7.84 -8.68 14.20
N ASN A 242 8.39 -9.51 15.08
CA ASN A 242 8.54 -9.12 16.48
C ASN A 242 9.66 -8.07 16.65
N ALA A 243 9.80 -7.52 17.85
CA ALA A 243 10.74 -6.43 18.11
C ALA A 243 12.20 -6.77 17.80
N ARG A 244 12.62 -8.01 18.06
CA ARG A 244 13.99 -8.47 17.80
C ARG A 244 14.23 -8.64 16.31
N GLU A 245 13.32 -9.32 15.63
CA GLU A 245 13.41 -9.54 14.18
C GLU A 245 13.36 -8.22 13.40
N PHE A 246 12.53 -7.28 13.86
CA PHE A 246 12.46 -5.94 13.29
C PHE A 246 13.81 -5.22 13.42
N GLU A 247 14.44 -5.27 14.59
CA GLU A 247 15.76 -4.67 14.82
C GLU A 247 16.84 -5.33 13.94
N ASP A 248 16.79 -6.65 13.76
CA ASP A 248 17.71 -7.40 12.89
C ASP A 248 17.51 -7.06 11.39
N ALA A 249 16.24 -6.99 10.94
CA ALA A 249 15.89 -6.55 9.59
C ALA A 249 16.32 -5.09 9.35
N PHE A 250 16.15 -4.26 10.37
CA PHE A 250 16.54 -2.86 10.35
C PHE A 250 18.05 -2.68 10.22
N LYS A 251 18.86 -3.40 11.01
CA LYS A 251 20.33 -3.37 10.91
C LYS A 251 20.87 -3.90 9.60
N SER A 252 20.20 -4.88 9.00
CA SER A 252 20.66 -5.51 7.77
C SER A 252 20.28 -4.72 6.50
N GLN A 253 19.14 -4.01 6.52
CA GLN A 253 18.60 -3.29 5.37
C GLN A 253 17.99 -1.92 5.77
N PRO A 254 18.78 -1.02 6.37
CA PRO A 254 18.25 0.20 7.00
C PRO A 254 17.48 1.07 6.01
N LEU A 255 18.00 1.28 4.79
CA LEU A 255 17.35 2.09 3.75
C LEU A 255 15.96 1.55 3.35
N GLN A 256 15.82 0.24 3.19
CA GLN A 256 14.56 -0.38 2.76
C GLN A 256 13.52 -0.33 3.86
N VAL A 257 13.91 -0.64 5.10
CA VAL A 257 13.03 -0.48 6.26
C VAL A 257 12.58 0.97 6.39
N TYR A 258 13.46 1.92 6.11
CA TYR A 258 13.13 3.34 6.23
C TYR A 258 12.13 3.82 5.20
N LYS A 259 12.33 3.46 3.94
CA LYS A 259 11.36 3.74 2.88
C LYS A 259 9.97 3.18 3.24
N ALA A 260 9.91 2.07 3.97
CA ALA A 260 8.66 1.44 4.40
C ALA A 260 8.02 2.16 5.59
N LEU A 261 8.83 2.63 6.55
CA LEU A 261 8.35 3.45 7.67
C LEU A 261 7.80 4.82 7.21
N LEU A 262 8.25 5.33 6.07
CA LEU A 262 7.66 6.52 5.43
C LEU A 262 6.28 6.29 4.82
N THR A 263 5.83 5.03 4.71
CA THR A 263 4.50 4.73 4.19
C THR A 263 3.45 4.80 5.29
N TRP A 264 2.22 5.14 4.91
CA TRP A 264 1.09 4.97 5.81
C TRP A 264 0.95 3.48 6.19
N PRO A 265 0.74 3.14 7.48
CA PRO A 265 0.42 3.99 8.62
C PRO A 265 1.64 4.26 9.53
N PHE A 266 2.84 3.92 9.10
CA PHE A 266 4.06 3.95 9.92
C PHE A 266 4.66 5.34 10.08
N TYR A 267 4.18 6.34 9.31
CA TYR A 267 4.70 7.71 9.34
C TYR A 267 4.80 8.34 10.74
N LEU A 268 3.87 8.03 11.66
CA LEU A 268 3.95 8.54 13.03
C LEU A 268 5.07 7.89 13.83
N GLN A 269 5.28 6.59 13.63
CA GLN A 269 6.35 5.82 14.28
C GLN A 269 7.71 6.21 13.71
N PHE A 270 7.76 6.58 12.42
CA PHE A 270 8.96 7.10 11.78
C PHE A 270 9.54 8.29 12.57
N GLN A 271 8.69 9.22 13.06
CA GLN A 271 9.16 10.39 13.81
C GLN A 271 9.89 10.01 15.11
N GLU A 272 9.44 8.95 15.78
CA GLU A 272 10.07 8.48 17.02
C GLU A 272 11.37 7.72 16.77
N MET A 273 11.50 7.15 15.57
CA MET A 273 12.63 6.30 15.21
C MET A 273 13.69 7.04 14.40
N VAL A 274 13.40 8.26 13.93
CA VAL A 274 14.22 9.00 12.97
C VAL A 274 15.69 9.06 13.40
N ASP A 275 15.95 9.49 14.64
CA ASP A 275 17.29 9.68 15.20
C ASP A 275 18.07 8.37 15.32
N ARG A 276 17.42 7.32 15.85
CA ARG A 276 18.04 5.99 16.00
C ARG A 276 18.41 5.38 14.66
N ILE A 277 17.71 5.77 13.60
CA ILE A 277 17.87 5.13 12.30
C ILE A 277 19.06 5.71 11.53
N PHE A 278 19.32 7.01 11.68
CA PHE A 278 20.47 7.64 11.04
C PHE A 278 21.82 7.12 11.55
N GLU A 279 21.87 6.53 12.74
CA GLU A 279 23.06 5.83 13.26
C GLU A 279 23.53 4.68 12.33
N TYR A 280 22.63 4.12 11.52
CA TYR A 280 22.90 2.98 10.64
C TYR A 280 23.04 3.37 9.17
N PHE A 281 22.90 4.65 8.83
CA PHE A 281 22.97 5.10 7.44
C PHE A 281 24.41 5.34 7.02
N THR A 282 24.80 4.75 5.90
CA THR A 282 25.97 5.22 5.17
C THR A 282 25.64 6.54 4.47
N GLN A 283 26.67 7.27 4.01
CA GLN A 283 26.47 8.46 3.19
C GLN A 283 25.67 8.16 1.92
N GLU A 284 25.87 6.99 1.31
CA GLU A 284 25.13 6.54 0.13
C GLU A 284 23.66 6.25 0.44
N ASP A 285 23.38 5.58 1.57
CA ASP A 285 22.02 5.36 2.05
C ASP A 285 21.29 6.68 2.27
N PHE A 286 21.97 7.65 2.88
CA PHE A 286 21.42 8.97 3.12
C PHE A 286 21.05 9.70 1.83
N LEU A 287 21.95 9.73 0.85
CA LEU A 287 21.67 10.34 -0.46
C LEU A 287 20.54 9.61 -1.20
N SER A 288 20.54 8.28 -1.16
CA SER A 288 19.48 7.45 -1.76
C SER A 288 18.13 7.70 -1.10
N PHE A 289 18.12 7.88 0.22
CA PHE A 289 16.94 8.26 0.99
C PHE A 289 16.44 9.66 0.62
N LEU A 290 17.32 10.66 0.59
CA LEU A 290 16.95 12.02 0.18
C LEU A 290 16.33 12.03 -1.21
N ARG A 291 16.94 11.33 -2.18
CA ARG A 291 16.37 11.16 -3.52
C ARG A 291 14.97 10.55 -3.45
N TYR A 292 14.80 9.49 -2.67
CA TYR A 292 13.49 8.85 -2.49
C TYR A 292 12.44 9.80 -1.93
N VAL A 293 12.79 10.60 -0.91
CA VAL A 293 11.88 11.56 -0.27
C VAL A 293 11.52 12.71 -1.21
N ILE A 294 12.53 13.31 -1.85
CA ILE A 294 12.40 14.46 -2.75
C ILE A 294 11.62 14.06 -4.00
N TYR A 295 12.05 13.03 -4.72
CA TYR A 295 11.41 12.60 -5.96
C TYR A 295 10.09 11.86 -5.71
N GLY A 296 9.98 11.15 -4.59
CA GLY A 296 8.76 10.44 -4.21
C GLY A 296 7.65 11.36 -3.69
N LYS A 297 7.93 12.64 -3.42
CA LYS A 297 7.00 13.62 -2.82
C LYS A 297 6.25 13.07 -1.58
N ARG A 298 6.91 12.20 -0.82
CA ARG A 298 6.27 11.41 0.26
C ARG A 298 6.18 12.16 1.59
N ILE A 299 6.95 13.22 1.76
CA ILE A 299 6.95 14.03 2.97
C ILE A 299 6.57 15.47 2.59
N PRO A 300 5.75 16.18 3.39
CA PRO A 300 5.51 17.60 3.20
C PRO A 300 6.84 18.38 3.18
N ASN A 301 7.06 19.23 2.16
CA ASN A 301 8.30 20.00 1.99
C ASN A 301 8.77 20.70 3.26
N LYS A 302 7.84 21.17 4.11
CA LYS A 302 8.14 21.86 5.36
C LYS A 302 8.85 20.97 6.39
N PHE A 303 8.57 19.67 6.41
CA PHE A 303 9.27 18.74 7.30
C PHE A 303 10.68 18.49 6.78
N ILE A 304 10.83 18.26 5.46
CA ILE A 304 12.13 18.05 4.83
C ILE A 304 13.04 19.26 5.06
N SER A 305 12.55 20.47 4.82
CA SER A 305 13.35 21.68 5.00
C SER A 305 13.77 21.92 6.45
N THR A 306 12.82 21.84 7.39
CA THR A 306 13.14 22.05 8.82
C THR A 306 14.10 20.98 9.36
N TRP A 307 13.97 19.74 8.88
CA TRP A 307 14.75 18.61 9.34
C TRP A 307 16.15 18.54 8.71
N ILE A 308 16.28 18.85 7.41
CA ILE A 308 17.60 19.01 6.77
C ILE A 308 18.38 20.12 7.46
N LEU A 309 17.74 21.27 7.71
CA LEU A 309 18.37 22.41 8.37
C LEU A 309 18.82 22.10 9.80
N SER A 310 18.13 21.21 10.53
CA SER A 310 18.55 20.82 11.89
C SER A 310 19.71 19.82 11.92
N HIS A 311 19.94 19.07 10.83
CA HIS A 311 20.97 18.02 10.76
C HIS A 311 22.20 18.39 9.92
N GLU A 312 22.09 19.32 8.97
CA GLU A 312 23.26 19.96 8.33
C GLU A 312 24.16 20.66 9.35
N VAL A 313 23.59 21.14 10.46
CA VAL A 313 24.34 21.74 11.57
C VAL A 313 25.19 20.70 12.33
N GLN A 314 24.87 19.41 12.25
CA GLN A 314 25.60 18.35 12.95
C GLN A 314 26.56 17.55 12.05
N SER A 315 26.28 17.43 10.75
CA SER A 315 27.16 16.74 9.81
C SER A 315 28.15 17.70 9.14
N SER A 316 29.26 18.01 9.82
CA SER A 316 30.44 18.66 9.24
C SER A 316 31.22 17.75 8.25
N ARG A 317 30.53 16.87 7.53
CA ARG A 317 31.06 16.04 6.45
C ARG A 317 30.19 16.26 5.21
N SER A 318 30.76 17.01 4.25
CA SER A 318 30.25 17.43 2.93
C SER A 318 29.14 18.50 2.93
N CYS A 319 29.48 19.66 2.32
CA CYS A 319 28.58 20.78 2.10
C CYS A 319 27.55 20.44 1.02
N ILE A 320 26.29 20.33 1.41
CA ILE A 320 25.15 20.49 0.51
C ILE A 320 24.70 21.93 0.69
N SER A 321 24.54 22.70 -0.38
CA SER A 321 23.98 24.06 -0.30
C SER A 321 22.65 24.11 -1.03
N PHE A 322 21.66 24.72 -0.38
CA PHE A 322 20.32 24.91 -0.93
C PHE A 322 20.15 26.37 -1.39
N SER A 323 19.64 26.55 -2.61
CA SER A 323 19.17 27.84 -3.14
C SER A 323 17.67 27.96 -2.91
N GLU A 324 17.19 29.15 -2.53
CA GLU A 324 15.77 29.44 -2.30
C GLU A 324 14.91 29.32 -3.57
N ASP A 325 15.52 29.26 -4.76
CA ASP A 325 14.82 29.14 -6.04
C ASP A 325 14.71 27.68 -6.51
N SER A 326 13.71 26.94 -5.99
CA SER A 326 12.92 25.82 -6.57
C SER A 326 13.57 24.75 -7.48
N THR A 327 14.88 24.73 -7.66
CA THR A 327 15.59 23.91 -8.64
C THR A 327 16.79 23.28 -7.94
N LEU A 328 16.64 22.02 -7.57
CA LEU A 328 17.67 21.23 -6.91
C LEU A 328 18.80 20.93 -7.91
N CYS A 329 19.89 21.68 -7.84
CA CYS A 329 21.17 21.31 -8.44
C CYS A 329 22.01 20.60 -7.39
N LEU A 330 22.11 19.27 -7.47
CA LEU A 330 23.03 18.48 -6.65
C LEU A 330 24.43 18.53 -7.30
N ASN A 331 25.30 19.42 -6.83
CA ASN A 331 26.72 19.33 -7.13
C ASN A 331 27.38 18.39 -6.11
N ILE A 332 27.87 17.24 -6.59
CA ILE A 332 28.67 16.31 -5.79
C ILE A 332 30.12 16.57 -6.18
N SER A 333 30.93 17.07 -5.25
CA SER A 333 32.39 17.21 -5.38
C SER A 333 33.12 15.98 -4.87
#